data_AF-C0R875-F1
#
_entry.id   AF-C0R875-F1
#
_cell.length_a   1.000
_cell.length_b   1.000
_cell.length_c   1.000
_cell.angle_alpha   90.00
_cell.angle_beta   90.00
_cell.angle_gamma   90.00
#
_symmetry.space_group_name_H-M   'P 1'
#
loop_
_entity.id
_entity.type
_entity.pdbx_description
1 polymer ?
#
loop_
_entity_poly.entity_id
_entity_poly.type
_entity_poly.pdbx_seq_one_letter_code
_entity_poly.pdbx_strand_id
1 'polypeptide(L)'
;MEKTSFEGVDYESKSNQEDPKKLSTDNGVSNNALIKEFLEYKNLKSANNDSSNFSHSDLRESVEINKLANDNLSFEYNTENLLSKGYSFKEVVKGQALELIRKYVKATQILAIAGTNNLDEIDSSSRAILIRVAKTNIDQNKNVENSYKIINFQKVKSNQENNLRNKNAFFSTYHDLRKAMFNEWEELKREFYCNKKVLV
;
A
#
# COMPACT_ATOMS: atom_id res chain seq x y z
N MET A 1 -35.16 -32.33 -70.88
CA MET A 1 -35.11 -30.91 -70.48
C MET A 1 -34.93 -30.92 -68.96
N GLU A 2 -33.68 -30.89 -68.46
CA GLU A 2 -32.96 -29.67 -68.01
C GLU A 2 -33.76 -28.92 -66.91
N LYS A 3 -33.28 -28.61 -65.69
CA LYS A 3 -31.92 -28.43 -65.14
C LYS A 3 -31.92 -28.66 -63.62
N THR A 4 -30.76 -29.08 -63.11
CA THR A 4 -30.32 -29.16 -61.71
C THR A 4 -30.08 -27.78 -61.08
N SER A 5 -30.19 -27.66 -59.75
CA SER A 5 -29.51 -26.63 -58.96
C SER A 5 -29.15 -27.21 -57.58
N PHE A 6 -27.85 -27.15 -57.29
CA PHE A 6 -27.14 -27.56 -56.08
C PHE A 6 -26.39 -26.31 -55.62
N GLU A 7 -26.64 -25.82 -54.41
CA GLU A 7 -25.77 -24.91 -53.63
C GLU A 7 -26.03 -25.31 -52.17
N GLY A 8 -25.06 -25.66 -51.31
CA GLY A 8 -23.64 -25.30 -51.27
C GLY A 8 -23.41 -24.71 -49.88
N VAL A 9 -23.04 -25.56 -48.92
CA VAL A 9 -22.76 -25.20 -47.51
C VAL A 9 -21.29 -24.84 -47.39
N ASP A 10 -20.97 -23.64 -46.88
CA ASP A 10 -19.61 -23.28 -46.49
C ASP A 10 -19.50 -23.04 -44.98
N TYR A 11 -18.65 -23.85 -44.37
CA TYR A 11 -18.12 -23.72 -43.01
C TYR A 11 -16.81 -22.93 -43.09
N GLU A 12 -16.61 -21.98 -42.19
CA GLU A 12 -15.27 -21.40 -41.97
C GLU A 12 -14.79 -21.63 -40.54
N SER A 13 -13.61 -22.23 -40.43
CA SER A 13 -12.82 -22.48 -39.23
C SER A 13 -11.39 -22.04 -39.49
N LYS A 14 -10.75 -21.37 -38.50
CA LYS A 14 -9.30 -21.34 -38.11
C LYS A 14 -8.97 -19.96 -37.50
N SER A 15 -8.57 -19.83 -36.23
CA SER A 15 -7.33 -20.28 -35.54
C SER A 15 -6.09 -19.41 -35.84
N ASN A 16 -5.58 -18.65 -34.85
CA ASN A 16 -4.23 -18.81 -34.26
C ASN A 16 -3.85 -17.66 -33.27
N GLN A 17 -3.08 -18.05 -32.25
CA GLN A 17 -2.50 -17.30 -31.12
C GLN A 17 -1.47 -16.22 -31.50
N GLU A 18 -1.25 -15.22 -30.64
CA GLU A 18 0.00 -15.01 -29.86
C GLU A 18 -0.05 -13.72 -28.97
N ASP A 19 0.47 -13.84 -27.74
CA ASP A 19 0.65 -12.78 -26.72
C ASP A 19 1.66 -11.69 -27.18
N PRO A 20 1.57 -10.44 -26.66
CA PRO A 20 2.55 -10.08 -25.62
C PRO A 20 2.03 -9.11 -24.53
N LYS A 21 2.55 -9.30 -23.31
CA LYS A 21 2.67 -8.26 -22.27
C LYS A 21 3.17 -6.94 -22.86
N LYS A 22 2.42 -5.85 -22.69
CA LYS A 22 3.01 -4.52 -22.42
C LYS A 22 2.10 -3.64 -21.56
N LEU A 23 2.66 -3.34 -20.40
CA LEU A 23 2.30 -2.32 -19.43
C LEU A 23 2.07 -0.96 -20.11
N SER A 24 0.93 -0.32 -19.89
CA SER A 24 0.81 1.14 -19.98
C SER A 24 -0.31 1.62 -19.06
N THR A 25 0.15 2.34 -18.05
CA THR A 25 -0.52 3.13 -17.03
C THR A 25 -1.67 3.96 -17.60
N ASP A 26 -2.88 3.76 -17.08
CA ASP A 26 -3.99 4.68 -17.31
C ASP A 26 -4.63 5.11 -15.96
N ASN A 27 -3.96 6.05 -15.30
CA ASN A 27 -4.34 6.64 -14.01
C ASN A 27 -5.58 7.58 -14.12
N GLY A 28 -6.32 7.56 -15.24
CA GLY A 28 -7.47 8.44 -15.49
C GLY A 28 -8.85 7.81 -15.23
N VAL A 29 -8.96 6.47 -15.23
CA VAL A 29 -10.27 5.77 -15.17
C VAL A 29 -10.76 5.56 -13.73
N SER A 30 -9.85 5.40 -12.76
CA SER A 30 -10.20 5.06 -11.37
C SER A 30 -10.77 6.24 -10.56
N ASN A 31 -10.36 7.48 -10.86
CA ASN A 31 -10.86 8.67 -10.16
C ASN A 31 -12.29 9.05 -10.57
N ASN A 32 -12.71 8.72 -11.80
CA ASN A 32 -14.06 9.02 -12.28
C ASN A 32 -15.13 8.04 -11.75
N ALA A 33 -14.77 6.81 -11.37
CA ALA A 33 -15.70 5.84 -10.78
C ALA A 33 -16.09 6.20 -9.33
N LEU A 34 -15.11 6.58 -8.50
CA LEU A 34 -15.33 7.02 -7.11
C LEU A 34 -16.15 8.32 -7.04
N ILE A 35 -15.93 9.25 -7.97
CA ILE A 35 -16.71 10.50 -8.08
C ILE A 35 -18.15 10.20 -8.53
N LYS A 36 -18.38 9.16 -9.33
CA LYS A 36 -19.70 8.73 -9.81
C LYS A 36 -20.51 8.00 -8.74
N GLU A 37 -19.87 7.10 -7.99
CA GLU A 37 -20.44 6.42 -6.82
C GLU A 37 -20.81 7.44 -5.71
N PHE A 38 -19.96 8.45 -5.50
CA PHE A 38 -20.22 9.55 -4.59
C PHE A 38 -21.38 10.49 -5.06
N LEU A 39 -21.50 10.76 -6.36
CA LEU A 39 -22.59 11.54 -6.95
C LEU A 39 -23.93 10.79 -6.94
N GLU A 40 -23.94 9.47 -7.13
CA GLU A 40 -25.12 8.60 -7.04
C GLU A 40 -25.67 8.57 -5.60
N TYR A 41 -24.78 8.53 -4.61
CA TYR A 41 -25.12 8.65 -3.18
C TYR A 41 -25.72 10.02 -2.82
N LYS A 42 -25.30 11.11 -3.49
CA LYS A 42 -25.84 12.46 -3.26
C LYS A 42 -27.24 12.64 -3.86
N ASN A 43 -27.57 11.92 -4.93
CA ASN A 43 -28.86 12.03 -5.62
C ASN A 43 -29.98 11.22 -4.92
N LEU A 44 -29.69 10.06 -4.32
CA LEU A 44 -30.65 9.33 -3.46
C LEU A 44 -31.02 10.11 -2.19
N LYS A 45 -30.10 10.96 -1.72
CA LYS A 45 -30.28 11.83 -0.55
C LYS A 45 -31.27 12.99 -0.77
N SER A 46 -31.61 13.30 -2.02
CA SER A 46 -32.64 14.30 -2.34
C SER A 46 -34.05 13.71 -2.31
N ALA A 47 -34.21 12.39 -2.14
CA ALA A 47 -35.50 11.72 -2.22
C ALA A 47 -36.07 11.24 -0.87
N ASN A 48 -35.33 11.28 0.26
CA ASN A 48 -35.93 11.19 1.59
C ASN A 48 -35.01 11.77 2.68
N ASN A 49 -35.66 12.49 3.59
CA ASN A 49 -35.11 13.38 4.61
C ASN A 49 -34.07 12.71 5.53
N ASP A 50 -32.83 13.23 5.53
CA ASP A 50 -31.90 13.36 6.69
C ASP A 50 -30.45 13.61 6.22
N SER A 51 -30.26 14.71 5.50
CA SER A 51 -28.98 15.03 4.87
C SER A 51 -28.04 15.82 5.78
N SER A 52 -27.17 15.15 6.55
CA SER A 52 -26.04 15.81 7.22
C SER A 52 -24.99 16.28 6.20
N ASN A 53 -24.63 17.56 6.24
CA ASN A 53 -23.66 18.23 5.36
C ASN A 53 -22.25 17.60 5.46
N PHE A 54 -21.74 17.05 4.37
CA PHE A 54 -20.31 16.71 4.22
C PHE A 54 -19.62 17.84 3.47
N SER A 55 -18.55 18.42 4.03
CA SER A 55 -17.71 19.38 3.33
C SER A 55 -16.75 18.66 2.37
N HIS A 56 -16.24 19.36 1.35
CA HIS A 56 -15.33 18.77 0.36
C HIS A 56 -14.03 18.23 0.99
N SER A 57 -13.55 18.84 2.08
CA SER A 57 -12.41 18.32 2.85
C SER A 57 -12.73 17.00 3.54
N ASP A 58 -13.94 16.86 4.09
CA ASP A 58 -14.36 15.65 4.81
C ASP A 58 -14.43 14.45 3.85
N LEU A 59 -14.80 14.68 2.60
CA LEU A 59 -14.86 13.64 1.57
C LEU A 59 -13.49 13.15 1.16
N ARG A 60 -12.54 14.08 0.97
CA ARG A 60 -11.16 13.72 0.62
C ARG A 60 -10.51 12.92 1.75
N GLU A 61 -10.70 13.37 2.99
CA GLU A 61 -10.23 12.63 4.17
C GLU A 61 -10.89 11.24 4.27
N SER A 62 -12.20 11.14 4.00
CA SER A 62 -12.91 9.86 3.99
C SER A 62 -12.34 8.89 2.96
N VAL A 63 -12.03 9.36 1.74
CA VAL A 63 -11.40 8.51 0.71
C VAL A 63 -10.00 8.06 1.12
N GLU A 64 -9.20 8.95 1.72
CA GLU A 64 -7.88 8.60 2.23
C GLU A 64 -7.96 7.55 3.35
N ILE A 65 -8.92 7.69 4.27
CA ILE A 65 -9.18 6.74 5.36
C ILE A 65 -9.62 5.39 4.79
N ASN A 66 -10.59 5.36 3.88
CA ASN A 66 -11.10 4.13 3.28
C ASN A 66 -9.99 3.34 2.58
N LYS A 67 -9.16 4.03 1.80
CA LYS A 67 -8.01 3.42 1.13
C LYS A 67 -7.03 2.85 2.15
N LEU A 68 -6.65 3.65 3.14
CA LEU A 68 -5.70 3.24 4.17
C LEU A 68 -6.22 2.04 4.99
N ALA A 69 -7.52 2.00 5.28
CA ALA A 69 -8.18 0.91 5.96
C ALA A 69 -8.21 -0.36 5.10
N ASN A 70 -8.67 -0.28 3.85
CA ASN A 70 -8.72 -1.42 2.93
C ASN A 70 -7.32 -2.05 2.71
N ASP A 71 -6.27 -1.24 2.68
CA ASP A 71 -4.89 -1.69 2.45
C ASP A 71 -4.21 -2.32 3.68
N ASN A 72 -4.64 -1.99 4.90
CA ASN A 72 -3.86 -2.30 6.13
C ASN A 72 -4.68 -2.92 7.28
N LEU A 73 -6.01 -2.82 7.25
CA LEU A 73 -6.89 -3.51 8.19
C LEU A 73 -7.33 -4.87 7.64
N SER A 74 -7.97 -5.65 8.50
CA SER A 74 -8.56 -6.93 8.10
C SER A 74 -9.85 -6.70 7.31
N PHE A 75 -10.33 -7.77 6.67
CA PHE A 75 -11.49 -7.74 5.79
C PHE A 75 -12.77 -7.22 6.46
N GLU A 76 -12.90 -7.35 7.79
CA GLU A 76 -14.03 -6.83 8.57
C GLU A 76 -14.18 -5.31 8.45
N TYR A 77 -13.09 -4.61 8.19
CA TYR A 77 -13.06 -3.15 8.02
C TYR A 77 -13.01 -2.71 6.56
N ASN A 78 -13.16 -3.63 5.61
CA ASN A 78 -13.25 -3.28 4.21
C ASN A 78 -14.53 -2.45 3.95
N THR A 79 -14.37 -1.41 3.13
CA THR A 79 -15.44 -0.44 2.84
C THR A 79 -16.67 -1.10 2.21
N GLU A 80 -16.50 -1.94 1.20
CA GLU A 80 -17.60 -2.64 0.52
C GLU A 80 -18.29 -3.64 1.46
N ASN A 81 -17.51 -4.36 2.27
CA ASN A 81 -18.02 -5.29 3.28
C ASN A 81 -18.88 -4.58 4.34
N LEU A 82 -18.48 -3.38 4.79
CA LEU A 82 -19.26 -2.63 5.78
C LEU A 82 -20.50 -1.98 5.15
N LEU A 83 -20.40 -1.45 3.93
CA LEU A 83 -21.56 -0.87 3.23
C LEU A 83 -22.62 -1.95 2.93
N SER A 84 -22.20 -3.15 2.49
CA SER A 84 -23.11 -4.28 2.26
C SER A 84 -23.79 -4.82 3.54
N LYS A 85 -23.15 -4.65 4.70
CA LYS A 85 -23.77 -4.94 6.02
C LYS A 85 -24.78 -3.87 6.47
N GLY A 86 -24.95 -2.80 5.70
CA GLY A 86 -25.92 -1.74 5.97
C GLY A 86 -25.40 -0.58 6.82
N TYR A 87 -24.09 -0.50 7.09
CA TYR A 87 -23.52 0.67 7.76
C TYR A 87 -23.56 1.90 6.83
N SER A 88 -23.88 3.08 7.38
CA SER A 88 -23.78 4.32 6.61
C SER A 88 -22.32 4.66 6.32
N PHE A 89 -22.06 5.35 5.21
CA PHE A 89 -20.70 5.76 4.83
C PHE A 89 -19.97 6.51 5.96
N LYS A 90 -20.71 7.34 6.72
CA LYS A 90 -20.16 8.08 7.87
C LYS A 90 -19.70 7.17 8.99
N GLU A 91 -20.48 6.13 9.30
CA GLU A 91 -20.14 5.14 10.31
C GLU A 91 -18.96 4.28 9.86
N VAL A 92 -18.92 3.91 8.58
CA VAL A 92 -17.80 3.18 7.99
C VAL A 92 -16.50 3.96 8.16
N VAL A 93 -16.46 5.21 7.70
CA VAL A 93 -15.26 6.08 7.81
C VAL A 93 -14.86 6.27 9.27
N LYS A 94 -15.83 6.51 10.17
CA LYS A 94 -15.54 6.67 11.60
C LYS A 94 -14.94 5.39 12.19
N GLY A 95 -15.57 4.23 11.96
CA GLY A 95 -15.10 2.94 12.48
C GLY A 95 -13.71 2.58 11.97
N GLN A 96 -13.47 2.75 10.67
CA GLN A 96 -12.16 2.55 10.04
C GLN A 96 -11.10 3.47 10.64
N ALA A 97 -11.41 4.75 10.87
CA ALA A 97 -10.51 5.68 11.50
C ALA A 97 -10.11 5.23 12.91
N LEU A 98 -11.09 4.83 13.73
CA LEU A 98 -10.83 4.39 15.10
C LEU A 98 -9.97 3.12 15.14
N GLU A 99 -10.24 2.15 14.26
CA GLU A 99 -9.46 0.91 14.21
C GLU A 99 -8.03 1.15 13.69
N LEU A 100 -7.85 2.04 12.70
CA LEU A 100 -6.51 2.46 12.25
C LEU A 100 -5.71 3.07 13.41
N ILE A 101 -6.32 3.94 14.20
CA ILE A 101 -5.68 4.54 15.38
C ILE A 101 -5.32 3.45 16.39
N ARG A 102 -6.28 2.59 16.73
CA ARG A 102 -6.09 1.50 17.70
C ARG A 102 -4.94 0.58 17.32
N LYS A 103 -4.83 0.22 16.04
CA LYS A 103 -3.84 -0.74 15.54
C LYS A 103 -2.45 -0.13 15.37
N TYR A 104 -2.37 1.13 14.94
CA TYR A 104 -1.10 1.73 14.51
C TYR A 104 -0.59 2.87 15.39
N VAL A 105 -1.34 3.33 16.39
CA VAL A 105 -0.91 4.41 17.29
C VAL A 105 -0.77 3.87 18.71
N LYS A 106 0.33 4.22 19.39
CA LYS A 106 0.55 3.78 20.78
C LYS A 106 -0.41 4.51 21.71
N ALA A 107 -0.93 3.83 22.73
CA ALA A 107 -1.82 4.42 23.74
C ALA A 107 -1.25 5.70 24.37
N THR A 108 0.07 5.76 24.62
CA THR A 108 0.73 6.96 25.15
C THR A 108 0.65 8.16 24.20
N GLN A 109 0.69 7.93 22.88
CA GLN A 109 0.52 8.99 21.87
C GLN A 109 -0.95 9.40 21.76
N ILE A 110 -1.88 8.44 21.87
CA ILE A 110 -3.32 8.71 21.90
C ILE A 110 -3.65 9.63 23.07
N LEU A 111 -3.23 9.27 24.28
CA LEU A 111 -3.43 10.07 25.48
C LEU A 111 -2.81 11.46 25.38
N ALA A 112 -1.60 11.58 24.81
CA ALA A 112 -0.92 12.86 24.66
C ALA A 112 -1.59 13.81 23.67
N ILE A 113 -2.24 13.27 22.63
CA ILE A 113 -2.88 14.07 21.57
C ILE A 113 -4.33 14.37 21.92
N ALA A 114 -5.09 13.37 22.38
CA ALA A 114 -6.53 13.48 22.61
C ALA A 114 -6.90 13.74 24.08
N GLY A 115 -5.96 13.62 25.03
CA GLY A 115 -6.24 13.74 26.46
C GLY A 115 -7.02 12.57 27.07
N THR A 116 -7.44 11.60 26.26
CA THR A 116 -8.18 10.38 26.67
C THR A 116 -7.67 9.17 25.90
N ASN A 117 -7.81 7.98 26.49
CA ASN A 117 -7.60 6.70 25.79
C ASN A 117 -8.92 6.13 25.23
N ASN A 118 -10.06 6.71 25.58
CA ASN A 118 -11.34 6.28 25.04
C ASN A 118 -11.50 6.82 23.61
N LEU A 119 -11.36 5.94 22.62
CA LEU A 119 -11.40 6.31 21.20
C LEU A 119 -12.74 6.93 20.77
N ASP A 120 -13.84 6.56 21.43
CA ASP A 120 -15.17 7.08 21.10
C ASP A 120 -15.39 8.53 21.54
N GLU A 121 -14.63 8.98 22.55
CA GLU A 121 -14.67 10.35 23.09
C GLU A 121 -13.76 11.32 22.32
N ILE A 122 -12.95 10.82 21.38
CA ILE A 122 -11.99 11.65 20.64
C ILE A 122 -12.72 12.57 19.67
N ASP A 123 -12.48 13.87 19.81
CA ASP A 123 -13.01 14.90 18.92
C ASP A 123 -12.46 14.78 17.49
N SER A 124 -13.10 15.45 16.53
CA SER A 124 -12.72 15.37 15.13
C SER A 124 -11.29 15.86 14.84
N SER A 125 -10.83 16.90 15.54
CA SER A 125 -9.51 17.48 15.34
C SER A 125 -8.41 16.54 15.84
N SER A 126 -8.55 16.03 17.06
CA SER A 126 -7.61 15.06 17.62
C SER A 126 -7.58 13.77 16.81
N ARG A 127 -8.74 13.29 16.33
CA ARG A 127 -8.83 12.12 15.46
C ARG A 127 -8.06 12.33 14.15
N ALA A 128 -8.21 13.48 13.49
CA ALA A 128 -7.47 13.79 12.26
C ALA A 128 -5.95 13.79 12.48
N ILE A 129 -5.46 14.31 13.61
CA ILE A 129 -4.04 14.25 13.98
C ILE A 129 -3.60 12.80 14.17
N LEU A 130 -4.38 12.01 14.92
CA LEU A 130 -4.07 10.61 15.19
C LEU A 130 -4.04 9.75 13.92
N ILE A 131 -4.89 10.03 12.92
CA ILE A 131 -4.84 9.37 11.62
C ILE A 131 -3.53 9.67 10.87
N ARG A 132 -3.00 10.90 10.95
CA ARG A 132 -1.68 11.22 10.38
C ARG A 132 -0.56 10.48 11.09
N VAL A 133 -0.65 10.31 12.41
CA VAL A 133 0.29 9.50 13.19
C VAL A 133 0.21 8.03 12.78
N ALA A 134 -1.00 7.48 12.65
CA ALA A 134 -1.23 6.11 12.18
C ALA A 134 -0.60 5.87 10.80
N LYS A 135 -0.84 6.79 9.84
CA LYS A 135 -0.23 6.75 8.50
C LYS A 135 1.29 6.72 8.56
N THR A 136 1.88 7.60 9.37
CA THR A 136 3.35 7.64 9.56
C THR A 136 3.89 6.33 10.10
N ASN A 137 3.20 5.72 11.08
CA ASN A 137 3.61 4.45 11.67
C ASN A 137 3.45 3.27 10.69
N ILE A 138 2.39 3.27 9.86
CA ILE A 138 2.22 2.31 8.76
C ILE A 138 3.38 2.42 7.77
N ASP A 139 3.70 3.63 7.32
CA ASP A 139 4.80 3.87 6.38
C ASP A 139 6.15 3.49 6.98
N GLN A 140 6.33 3.74 8.28
CA GLN A 140 7.53 3.30 8.98
C GLN A 140 7.65 1.78 9.00
N ASN A 141 6.58 1.05 9.31
CA ASN A 141 6.53 -0.41 9.37
C ASN A 141 6.72 -1.06 8.00
N LYS A 142 6.06 -0.55 6.94
CA LYS A 142 6.28 -1.02 5.55
C LYS A 142 7.75 -0.88 5.16
N ASN A 143 8.41 0.16 5.64
CA ASN A 143 9.84 0.38 5.40
C ASN A 143 10.76 -0.41 6.33
N VAL A 144 10.28 -1.06 7.41
CA VAL A 144 11.10 -1.98 8.23
C VAL A 144 11.39 -3.26 7.47
N GLU A 145 10.42 -3.77 6.71
CA GLU A 145 10.60 -4.92 5.82
C GLU A 145 11.33 -4.58 4.52
N ASN A 146 11.38 -3.28 4.17
CA ASN A 146 12.13 -2.80 3.04
C ASN A 146 13.61 -2.69 3.43
N SER A 147 14.45 -3.55 2.82
CA SER A 147 15.88 -3.76 3.11
C SER A 147 16.77 -2.50 3.17
N TYR A 148 16.26 -1.34 2.75
CA TYR A 148 16.97 -0.07 2.70
C TYR A 148 17.07 0.66 4.06
N LYS A 149 16.17 0.42 5.03
CA LYS A 149 16.30 1.02 6.39
C LYS A 149 17.37 0.37 7.27
N ILE A 150 17.81 -0.85 6.93
CA ILE A 150 18.94 -1.52 7.60
C ILE A 150 20.26 -1.22 6.88
N ILE A 151 20.32 -0.19 6.03
CA ILE A 151 21.58 0.49 5.72
C ILE A 151 21.75 1.61 6.75
N ASN A 152 21.71 1.25 8.03
CA ASN A 152 22.41 2.04 9.02
C ASN A 152 23.88 1.90 8.64
N PHE A 153 24.46 2.95 8.04
CA PHE A 153 25.90 3.13 7.85
C PHE A 153 26.62 3.27 9.20
N GLN A 154 26.24 2.49 10.21
CA GLN A 154 27.15 2.20 11.30
C GLN A 154 28.34 1.52 10.64
N LYS A 155 29.49 2.17 10.76
CA LYS A 155 30.81 1.72 10.37
C LYS A 155 31.05 0.35 11.02
N VAL A 156 30.54 -0.71 10.41
CA VAL A 156 30.85 -2.08 10.81
C VAL A 156 32.35 -2.19 10.60
N LYS A 157 33.08 -2.40 11.70
CA LYS A 157 34.50 -2.75 11.62
C LYS A 157 34.55 -3.99 10.74
N SER A 158 35.20 -3.88 9.58
CA SER A 158 35.36 -4.96 8.63
C SER A 158 36.11 -6.10 9.31
N ASN A 159 35.38 -7.04 9.89
CA ASN A 159 35.96 -8.26 10.41
C ASN A 159 36.23 -9.17 9.20
N GLN A 160 37.50 -9.36 8.88
CA GLN A 160 37.96 -10.16 7.73
C GLN A 160 37.46 -11.61 7.76
N GLU A 161 37.07 -12.12 8.93
CA GLU A 161 36.56 -13.48 9.12
C GLU A 161 35.26 -13.75 8.35
N ASN A 162 34.37 -12.76 8.24
CA ASN A 162 33.08 -12.87 7.55
C ASN A 162 33.10 -12.12 6.22
N ASN A 163 34.01 -12.47 5.31
CA ASN A 163 34.13 -11.87 3.99
C ASN A 163 34.04 -12.98 2.92
N LEU A 164 33.36 -12.71 1.80
CA LEU A 164 33.23 -13.64 0.68
C LEU A 164 34.57 -13.97 -0.01
N ARG A 165 35.56 -13.08 0.06
CA ARG A 165 36.92 -13.30 -0.43
C ARG A 165 37.75 -14.22 0.47
N ASN A 166 37.31 -14.46 1.70
CA ASN A 166 38.00 -15.38 2.60
C ASN A 166 37.69 -16.82 2.21
N LYS A 167 38.68 -17.52 1.65
CA LYS A 167 38.58 -18.93 1.23
C LYS A 167 38.26 -19.90 2.38
N ASN A 168 38.48 -19.47 3.63
CA ASN A 168 38.23 -20.24 4.83
C ASN A 168 36.93 -19.82 5.54
N ALA A 169 36.14 -18.91 4.96
CA ALA A 169 34.87 -18.51 5.55
C ALA A 169 33.82 -19.62 5.41
N PHE A 170 33.18 -19.96 6.52
CA PHE A 170 32.08 -20.91 6.56
C PHE A 170 30.82 -20.18 7.05
N PHE A 171 29.79 -20.16 6.22
CA PHE A 171 28.53 -19.49 6.53
C PHE A 171 27.49 -20.53 6.97
N SER A 172 27.27 -20.66 8.27
CA SER A 172 26.35 -21.66 8.82
C SER A 172 24.90 -21.19 8.77
N THR A 173 24.64 -19.88 8.75
CA THR A 173 23.29 -19.32 8.71
C THR A 173 23.11 -18.31 7.57
N TYR A 174 21.85 -18.08 7.18
CA TYR A 174 21.47 -17.03 6.23
C TYR A 174 21.97 -15.64 6.68
N HIS A 175 21.95 -15.39 7.99
CA HIS A 175 22.44 -14.14 8.56
C HIS A 175 23.94 -13.94 8.31
N ASP A 176 24.74 -15.01 8.41
CA ASP A 176 26.19 -14.97 8.19
C ASP A 176 26.52 -14.71 6.72
N LEU A 177 25.80 -15.37 5.81
CA LEU A 177 25.92 -15.11 4.37
C LEU A 177 25.56 -13.66 4.04
N ARG A 178 24.45 -13.16 4.57
CA ARG A 178 24.01 -11.76 4.37
C ARG A 178 25.05 -10.77 4.87
N LYS A 179 25.66 -11.04 6.02
CA LYS A 179 26.73 -10.21 6.60
C LYS A 179 27.99 -10.23 5.74
N ALA A 180 28.35 -11.38 5.17
CA ALA A 180 29.49 -11.51 4.27
C ALA A 180 29.29 -10.76 2.95
N MET A 181 28.09 -10.83 2.36
CA MET A 181 27.74 -10.05 1.17
C MET A 181 27.84 -8.54 1.41
N PHE A 182 27.39 -8.08 2.58
CA PHE A 182 27.49 -6.67 2.95
C PHE A 182 28.95 -6.21 3.09
N ASN A 183 29.79 -7.04 3.72
CA ASN A 183 31.22 -6.74 3.89
C ASN A 183 31.95 -6.67 2.53
N GLU A 184 31.66 -7.58 1.60
CA GLU A 184 32.21 -7.56 0.24
C GLU A 184 31.81 -6.28 -0.52
N TRP A 185 30.54 -5.88 -0.42
CA TRP A 185 30.06 -4.66 -1.07
C TRP A 185 30.78 -3.41 -0.54
N GLU A 186 30.98 -3.31 0.78
CA GLU A 186 31.72 -2.20 1.39
C GLU A 186 33.19 -2.17 0.95
N GLU A 187 33.83 -3.33 0.75
CA GLU A 187 35.18 -3.42 0.18
C GLU A 187 35.23 -3.00 -1.29
N LEU A 188 34.34 -3.51 -2.13
CA LEU A 188 34.26 -3.11 -3.54
C LEU A 188 34.01 -1.61 -3.69
N LYS A 189 33.12 -1.04 -2.87
CA LYS A 189 32.89 0.39 -2.82
C LYS A 189 34.17 1.14 -2.44
N ARG A 190 34.86 0.70 -1.39
CA ARG A 190 36.12 1.32 -0.95
C ARG A 190 37.19 1.23 -2.05
N GLU A 191 37.37 0.08 -2.69
CA GLU A 191 38.29 -0.09 -3.81
C GLU A 191 37.94 0.88 -4.94
N PHE A 192 36.67 0.93 -5.35
CA PHE A 192 36.21 1.78 -6.44
C PHE A 192 36.43 3.28 -6.17
N TYR A 193 36.10 3.76 -4.97
CA TYR A 193 36.17 5.19 -4.63
C TYR A 193 37.54 5.63 -4.10
N CYS A 194 38.29 4.75 -3.42
CA CYS A 194 39.56 5.09 -2.78
C CYS A 194 40.79 4.71 -3.60
N ASN A 195 40.75 3.72 -4.51
CA ASN A 195 41.91 3.39 -5.35
C ASN A 195 42.16 4.41 -6.48
N LYS A 196 41.32 5.44 -6.65
CA LYS A 196 41.57 6.56 -7.57
C LYS A 196 42.71 7.50 -7.13
N LYS A 197 43.38 7.24 -6.00
CA LYS A 197 44.48 8.09 -5.49
C LYS A 197 45.90 7.66 -5.87
N VAL A 198 46.10 6.61 -6.67
CA VAL A 198 47.46 6.23 -7.13
C VAL A 198 47.49 6.06 -8.65
N LEU A 199 47.42 7.19 -9.34
CA LEU A 199 48.01 7.38 -10.67
C LEU A 199 48.81 8.68 -10.58
N VAL A 200 50.02 8.57 -10.03
CA VAL A 200 51.11 9.56 -10.16
C VAL A 200 52.23 8.86 -10.90
#